data_AF-A0A914A5S0-F1
#
_entry.id   AF-A0A914A5S0-F1
#
_cell.length_a   1.000
_cell.length_b   1.000
_cell.length_c   1.000
_cell.angle_alpha   90.00
_cell.angle_beta   90.00
_cell.angle_gamma   90.00
#
_symmetry.space_group_name_H-M   'P 1'
#
loop_
_entity.id
_entity.type
_entity.pdbx_description
1 polymer ?
#
loop_
_entity_poly.entity_id
_entity_poly.type
_entity_poly.pdbx_seq_one_letter_code
_entity_poly.pdbx_strand_id
1 'polypeptide(L)'
;MASEEEKFFRLLAEQYGAHWEPLATHLGLSNDRITLIKQDKQKTEEQIFEMLMTWKQSNPPGDVTAQTLATALAKCGRRDLERQILEGTFQPSEDPPPSPCTKTGRSFSIPDVLTDQKLRRLSDHLAGEWRRLATHLGLSSDRVSKIQRDHRQVQEQIFMMLMDWKHRETTKDPLGRLQSALREIGRLDLADKLMFDAI
;
A
#
# COMPACT_ATOMS: atom_id res chain seq x y z
N MET A 1 -18.62 22.62 -16.32
CA MET A 1 -17.50 22.31 -15.40
C MET A 1 -17.89 21.04 -14.67
N ALA A 2 -17.01 20.03 -14.60
CA ALA A 2 -17.31 18.82 -13.84
C ALA A 2 -17.38 19.15 -12.34
N SER A 3 -18.39 18.64 -11.65
CA SER A 3 -18.55 18.87 -10.21
C SER A 3 -17.40 18.21 -9.44
N GLU A 4 -17.01 18.75 -8.29
CA GLU A 4 -15.91 18.20 -7.48
C GLU A 4 -16.17 16.73 -7.09
N GLU A 5 -17.44 16.38 -6.88
CA GLU A 5 -17.90 15.01 -6.66
C GLU A 5 -17.66 14.09 -7.87
N GLU A 6 -17.81 14.57 -9.11
CA GLU A 6 -17.52 13.77 -10.31
C GLU A 6 -16.03 13.50 -10.45
N LYS A 7 -15.18 14.47 -10.07
CA LYS A 7 -13.73 14.25 -9.99
C LYS A 7 -13.41 13.19 -8.94
N PHE A 8 -13.98 13.32 -7.74
CA PHE A 8 -13.87 12.35 -6.65
C PHE A 8 -14.20 10.91 -7.11
N PHE A 9 -15.31 10.67 -7.80
CA PHE A 9 -15.66 9.31 -8.25
C PHE A 9 -14.73 8.75 -9.33
N ARG A 10 -14.14 9.59 -10.21
CA ARG A 10 -13.16 9.14 -11.22
C ARG A 10 -11.87 8.66 -10.58
N LEU A 11 -11.35 9.42 -9.63
CA LEU A 11 -10.14 9.07 -8.87
C LEU A 11 -10.35 7.81 -8.05
N LEU A 12 -11.54 7.64 -7.47
CA LEU A 12 -11.89 6.44 -6.72
C LEU A 12 -11.97 5.23 -7.66
N ALA A 13 -12.49 5.40 -8.87
CA ALA A 13 -12.48 4.37 -9.90
C ALA A 13 -11.05 3.94 -10.31
N GLU A 14 -10.15 4.90 -10.52
CA GLU A 14 -8.73 4.65 -10.83
C GLU A 14 -8.02 3.90 -9.69
N GLN A 15 -8.18 4.33 -8.44
CA GLN A 15 -7.52 3.69 -7.29
C GLN A 15 -8.14 2.35 -6.86
N TYR A 16 -9.41 2.09 -7.20
CA TYR A 16 -10.11 0.91 -6.71
C TYR A 16 -9.72 -0.36 -7.47
N GLY A 17 -9.59 -0.30 -8.79
CA GLY A 17 -9.09 -1.40 -9.63
C GLY A 17 -10.11 -2.49 -10.00
N ALA A 18 -9.63 -3.58 -10.61
CA ALA A 18 -10.44 -4.55 -11.38
C ALA A 18 -11.64 -5.21 -10.67
N HIS A 19 -11.63 -5.34 -9.34
CA HIS A 19 -12.57 -6.18 -8.59
C HIS A 19 -13.72 -5.40 -7.94
N TRP A 20 -14.51 -4.70 -8.76
CA TRP A 20 -15.55 -3.76 -8.32
C TRP A 20 -16.95 -4.33 -8.18
N GLU A 21 -17.23 -5.54 -8.69
CA GLU A 21 -18.56 -6.14 -8.57
C GLU A 21 -18.99 -6.30 -7.10
N PRO A 22 -18.14 -6.75 -6.16
CA PRO A 22 -18.52 -6.83 -4.76
C PRO A 22 -18.85 -5.45 -4.16
N LEU A 23 -18.16 -4.39 -4.59
CA LEU A 23 -18.45 -3.02 -4.14
C LEU A 23 -19.85 -2.61 -4.60
N ALA A 24 -20.18 -2.86 -5.86
CA ALA A 24 -21.50 -2.56 -6.41
C ALA A 24 -22.63 -3.33 -5.70
N THR A 25 -22.42 -4.61 -5.38
CA THR A 25 -23.39 -5.40 -4.59
C THR A 25 -23.54 -4.85 -3.16
N HIS A 26 -22.45 -4.44 -2.50
CA HIS A 26 -22.51 -3.83 -1.16
C HIS A 26 -23.16 -2.44 -1.14
N LEU A 27 -23.06 -1.70 -2.25
CA LEU A 27 -23.77 -0.43 -2.47
C LEU A 27 -25.25 -0.63 -2.85
N GLY A 28 -25.70 -1.88 -3.03
CA GLY A 28 -27.10 -2.23 -3.28
C GLY A 28 -27.52 -2.19 -4.75
N LEU A 29 -26.60 -2.13 -5.72
CA LEU A 29 -26.96 -2.26 -7.12
C LEU A 29 -27.35 -3.71 -7.47
N SER A 30 -28.42 -3.87 -8.24
CA SER A 30 -28.83 -5.15 -8.80
C SER A 30 -27.78 -5.71 -9.78
N ASN A 31 -27.63 -7.04 -9.82
CA ASN A 31 -26.69 -7.70 -10.73
C ASN A 31 -26.94 -7.35 -12.21
N ASP A 32 -28.18 -7.15 -12.62
CA ASP A 32 -28.54 -6.73 -13.99
C ASP A 32 -27.99 -5.33 -14.34
N ARG A 33 -27.82 -4.45 -13.35
CA ARG A 33 -27.19 -3.14 -13.54
C ARG A 33 -25.67 -3.28 -13.64
N ILE A 34 -25.09 -4.17 -12.84
CA ILE A 34 -23.64 -4.47 -12.86
C ILE A 34 -23.23 -5.07 -14.22
N THR A 35 -24.01 -6.01 -14.76
CA THR A 35 -23.74 -6.61 -16.08
C THR A 35 -23.93 -5.61 -17.22
N LEU A 36 -24.96 -4.74 -17.15
CA LEU A 36 -25.18 -3.69 -18.15
C LEU A 36 -24.00 -2.70 -18.18
N ILE A 37 -23.53 -2.23 -17.02
CA ILE A 37 -22.36 -1.35 -16.93
C ILE A 37 -21.09 -2.03 -17.48
N LYS A 38 -20.91 -3.33 -17.22
CA LYS A 38 -19.79 -4.12 -17.78
C LYS A 38 -19.84 -4.26 -19.31
N GLN A 39 -21.02 -4.28 -19.91
CA GLN A 39 -21.17 -4.36 -21.38
C GLN A 39 -21.04 -2.99 -22.06
N ASP A 40 -21.51 -1.93 -21.40
CA ASP A 40 -21.53 -0.57 -21.96
C ASP A 40 -20.14 0.11 -21.95
N LYS A 41 -19.32 -0.15 -20.92
CA LYS A 41 -17.98 0.44 -20.77
C LYS A 41 -16.89 -0.65 -20.83
N GLN A 42 -15.90 -0.47 -21.71
CA GLN A 42 -14.78 -1.43 -21.83
C GLN A 42 -13.68 -1.24 -20.79
N LYS A 43 -13.45 -0.02 -20.30
CA LYS A 43 -12.45 0.23 -19.25
C LYS A 43 -13.07 0.03 -17.87
N THR A 44 -12.34 -0.65 -16.98
CA THR A 44 -12.72 -0.83 -15.58
C THR A 44 -12.99 0.50 -14.86
N GLU A 45 -12.15 1.51 -15.09
CA GLU A 45 -12.29 2.85 -14.48
C GLU A 45 -13.63 3.49 -14.87
N GLU A 46 -14.00 3.41 -16.15
CA GLU A 46 -15.26 3.93 -16.66
C GLU A 46 -16.45 3.13 -16.11
N GLN A 47 -16.32 1.81 -15.97
CA GLN A 47 -17.33 0.97 -15.31
C GLN A 47 -17.56 1.35 -13.84
N ILE A 48 -16.48 1.54 -13.06
CA ILE A 48 -16.58 1.90 -11.64
C ILE A 48 -17.15 3.30 -11.48
N PHE A 49 -16.71 4.26 -12.29
CA PHE A 49 -17.27 5.61 -12.29
C PHE A 49 -18.78 5.61 -12.58
N GLU A 50 -19.22 4.90 -13.63
CA GLU A 50 -20.63 4.81 -14.00
C GLU A 50 -21.47 4.12 -12.91
N MET A 51 -20.91 3.10 -12.25
CA MET A 51 -21.53 2.42 -11.11
C MET A 51 -21.71 3.34 -9.91
N LEU A 52 -20.68 4.12 -9.55
CA LEU A 52 -20.73 5.08 -8.45
C LEU A 52 -21.72 6.22 -8.74
N MET A 53 -21.75 6.73 -9.98
CA MET A 53 -22.72 7.73 -10.41
C MET A 53 -24.16 7.19 -10.42
N THR A 54 -24.38 5.96 -10.90
CA THR A 54 -25.69 5.28 -10.88
C THR A 54 -26.20 5.11 -9.45
N TRP A 55 -25.32 4.68 -8.53
CA TRP A 55 -25.64 4.54 -7.12
C TRP A 55 -25.94 5.89 -6.47
N LYS A 56 -25.13 6.93 -6.73
CA LYS A 56 -25.37 8.29 -6.24
C LYS A 56 -26.72 8.82 -6.69
N GLN A 57 -27.06 8.67 -7.98
CA GLN A 57 -28.36 9.10 -8.53
C GLN A 57 -29.55 8.39 -7.88
N SER A 58 -29.34 7.21 -7.31
CA SER A 58 -30.35 6.41 -6.62
C SER A 58 -30.48 6.72 -5.11
N ASN A 59 -29.63 7.60 -4.56
CA ASN A 59 -29.57 7.90 -3.13
C ASN A 59 -29.73 9.41 -2.84
N PRO A 60 -30.28 9.80 -1.68
CA PRO A 60 -30.38 11.20 -1.30
C PRO A 60 -28.99 11.81 -1.03
N PRO A 61 -28.71 13.06 -1.44
CA PRO A 61 -27.43 13.72 -1.21
C PRO A 61 -27.23 14.06 0.29
N GLY A 62 -26.08 13.69 0.85
CA GLY A 62 -25.67 14.05 2.22
C GLY A 62 -24.57 13.13 2.78
N ASP A 63 -24.22 13.30 4.06
CA ASP A 63 -23.16 12.52 4.73
C ASP A 63 -23.39 11.00 4.71
N VAL A 64 -24.66 10.59 4.66
CA VAL A 64 -25.07 9.17 4.55
C VAL A 64 -24.47 8.52 3.29
N THR A 65 -24.30 9.28 2.20
CA THR A 65 -23.65 8.82 0.97
C THR A 65 -22.18 8.48 1.26
N ALA A 66 -21.40 9.42 1.83
CA ALA A 66 -20.00 9.20 2.16
C ALA A 66 -19.81 8.01 3.13
N GLN A 67 -20.64 7.91 4.17
CA GLN A 67 -20.60 6.80 5.13
C GLN A 67 -20.97 5.45 4.52
N THR A 68 -21.97 5.40 3.63
CA THR A 68 -22.39 4.16 2.95
C THR A 68 -21.30 3.68 2.00
N LEU A 69 -20.68 4.60 1.24
CA LEU A 69 -19.54 4.30 0.38
C LEU A 69 -18.33 3.80 1.18
N ALA A 70 -17.96 4.51 2.25
CA ALA A 70 -16.87 4.11 3.15
C ALA A 70 -17.12 2.70 3.75
N THR A 71 -18.34 2.43 4.20
CA THR A 71 -18.76 1.11 4.74
C THR A 71 -18.67 0.01 3.67
N ALA A 72 -19.07 0.29 2.43
CA ALA A 72 -18.97 -0.68 1.34
C ALA A 72 -17.51 -0.99 0.98
N LEU A 73 -16.65 0.03 0.92
CA LEU A 73 -15.20 -0.11 0.72
C LEU A 73 -14.54 -0.91 1.85
N ALA A 74 -14.94 -0.67 3.10
CA ALA A 74 -14.48 -1.42 4.27
C ALA A 74 -14.81 -2.92 4.17
N LYS A 75 -16.02 -3.26 3.71
CA LYS A 75 -16.47 -4.64 3.45
C LYS A 75 -15.72 -5.28 2.27
N CYS A 76 -15.33 -4.49 1.28
CA CYS A 76 -14.43 -4.92 0.19
C CYS A 76 -12.94 -4.96 0.59
N GLY A 77 -12.60 -4.69 1.86
CA GLY A 77 -11.23 -4.72 2.37
C GLY A 77 -10.42 -3.44 2.10
N ARG A 78 -10.96 -2.46 1.37
CA ARG A 78 -10.31 -1.18 1.06
C ARG A 78 -10.49 -0.15 2.18
N ARG A 79 -9.98 -0.49 3.37
CA ARG A 79 -9.95 0.40 4.57
C ARG A 79 -8.99 1.59 4.44
N ASP A 80 -8.16 1.58 3.39
CA ASP A 80 -7.35 2.69 2.91
C ASP A 80 -8.24 3.79 2.30
N LEU A 81 -9.20 3.41 1.46
CA LEU A 81 -10.14 4.34 0.82
C LEU A 81 -11.24 4.79 1.79
N GLU A 82 -11.77 3.86 2.61
CA GLU A 82 -12.74 4.16 3.69
C GLU A 82 -12.30 5.36 4.54
N ARG A 83 -11.06 5.33 5.06
CA ARG A 83 -10.54 6.40 5.93
C ARG A 83 -10.36 7.72 5.18
N GLN A 84 -9.83 7.70 3.96
CA GLN A 84 -9.65 8.93 3.17
C GLN A 84 -10.98 9.65 2.89
N ILE A 85 -12.07 8.90 2.76
CA ILE A 85 -13.42 9.45 2.55
C ILE A 85 -14.00 9.99 3.86
N LEU A 86 -13.86 9.25 4.98
CA LEU A 86 -14.36 9.70 6.29
C LEU A 86 -13.56 10.88 6.86
N GLU A 87 -12.26 10.96 6.58
CA GLU A 87 -11.37 12.06 7.00
C GLU A 87 -11.44 13.27 6.03
N GLY A 88 -12.13 13.14 4.89
CA GLY A 88 -12.20 14.18 3.85
C GLY A 88 -10.86 14.48 3.16
N THR A 89 -9.88 13.59 3.29
CA THR A 89 -8.52 13.75 2.75
C THR A 89 -8.36 13.19 1.33
N PHE A 90 -9.40 12.56 0.78
CA PHE A 90 -9.41 12.03 -0.57
C PHE A 90 -9.37 13.17 -1.62
N GLN A 91 -8.20 13.39 -2.23
CA GLN A 91 -7.97 14.47 -3.19
C GLN A 91 -7.69 13.95 -4.61
N PRO A 92 -7.92 14.77 -5.65
CA PRO A 92 -7.34 14.53 -6.95
C PRO A 92 -5.83 14.46 -6.91
N SER A 93 -5.29 13.41 -7.53
CA SER A 93 -3.93 13.42 -8.05
C SER A 93 -3.86 14.42 -9.21
N GLU A 94 -3.79 15.72 -8.91
CA GLU A 94 -3.34 16.69 -9.91
C GLU A 94 -1.86 16.39 -10.21
N ASP A 95 -1.52 16.26 -11.50
CA ASP A 95 -0.17 15.98 -11.95
C ASP A 95 0.84 16.97 -11.34
N PRO A 96 1.91 16.50 -10.66
CA PRO A 96 2.90 17.39 -10.10
C PRO A 96 3.77 18.00 -11.22
N PRO A 97 4.00 19.33 -11.23
CA PRO A 97 5.11 19.88 -12.01
C PRO A 97 6.44 19.31 -11.47
N PRO A 98 7.47 19.14 -12.32
CA PRO A 98 8.61 18.30 -11.98
C PRO A 98 9.57 18.96 -10.97
N SER A 99 9.49 18.50 -9.71
CA SER A 99 10.51 18.64 -8.65
C SER A 99 10.81 20.07 -8.12
N PRO A 100 11.54 20.23 -6.99
CA PRO A 100 11.97 19.26 -5.97
C PRO A 100 11.44 19.57 -4.55
N CYS A 101 11.43 18.55 -3.68
CA CYS A 101 11.52 18.60 -2.21
C CYS A 101 10.83 19.75 -1.43
N THR A 102 9.76 19.44 -0.65
CA THR A 102 9.77 19.66 0.83
C THR A 102 8.60 19.01 1.58
N LYS A 103 8.92 18.57 2.80
CA LYS A 103 8.06 18.13 3.94
C LYS A 103 6.97 19.18 4.24
N THR A 104 5.83 18.96 4.91
CA THR A 104 5.29 17.92 5.83
C THR A 104 3.76 18.13 5.88
N GLY A 105 2.83 17.19 6.18
CA GLY A 105 2.93 15.82 6.72
C GLY A 105 2.35 15.74 8.15
N ARG A 106 1.32 14.89 8.40
CA ARG A 106 0.68 14.71 9.73
C ARG A 106 0.83 13.26 10.19
N SER A 107 1.50 13.08 11.33
CA SER A 107 1.72 11.76 11.93
C SER A 107 0.42 11.23 12.54
N PHE A 108 -0.04 10.09 12.03
CA PHE A 108 -0.66 9.07 12.87
C PHE A 108 0.33 7.91 12.98
N SER A 109 0.78 7.63 14.19
CA SER A 109 1.63 6.48 14.48
C SER A 109 0.87 5.18 14.23
N ILE A 110 0.97 4.67 13.00
CA ILE A 110 0.67 3.26 12.73
C ILE A 110 1.74 2.44 13.46
N PRO A 111 1.40 1.31 14.11
CA PRO A 111 2.36 0.49 14.83
C PRO A 111 3.54 0.09 13.94
N ASP A 112 4.66 -0.21 14.60
CA ASP A 112 5.99 -0.35 14.00
C ASP A 112 6.18 -1.62 13.15
N VAL A 113 5.36 -1.73 12.10
CA VAL A 113 5.29 -2.89 11.22
C VAL A 113 6.40 -2.77 10.18
N LEU A 114 7.34 -3.71 10.28
CA LEU A 114 8.35 -3.98 9.27
C LEU A 114 7.67 -4.46 7.96
N THR A 115 7.25 -3.52 7.11
CA THR A 115 6.59 -3.84 5.84
C THR A 115 7.58 -4.35 4.78
N ASP A 116 7.07 -5.14 3.84
CA ASP A 116 7.87 -5.71 2.76
C ASP A 116 8.43 -4.60 1.84
N GLN A 117 7.75 -3.46 1.77
CA GLN A 117 8.25 -2.24 1.13
C GLN A 117 9.50 -1.67 1.81
N LYS A 118 9.54 -1.60 3.16
CA LYS A 118 10.75 -1.21 3.92
C LYS A 118 11.89 -2.20 3.66
N LEU A 119 11.61 -3.50 3.62
CA LEU A 119 12.60 -4.54 3.32
C LEU A 119 13.15 -4.45 1.89
N ARG A 120 12.30 -4.15 0.91
CA ARG A 120 12.73 -3.98 -0.49
C ARG A 120 13.61 -2.74 -0.66
N ARG A 121 13.23 -1.62 -0.06
CA ARG A 121 14.01 -0.38 -0.05
C ARG A 121 15.35 -0.50 0.69
N LEU A 122 15.41 -1.28 1.77
CA LEU A 122 16.67 -1.71 2.39
C LEU A 122 17.55 -2.52 1.41
N SER A 123 16.95 -3.42 0.64
CA SER A 123 17.68 -4.30 -0.28
C SER A 123 18.45 -3.55 -1.37
N ASP A 124 17.95 -2.38 -1.79
CA ASP A 124 18.62 -1.49 -2.73
C ASP A 124 19.87 -0.81 -2.14
N HIS A 125 19.90 -0.56 -0.83
CA HIS A 125 20.96 0.22 -0.18
C HIS A 125 21.97 -0.61 0.63
N LEU A 126 21.61 -1.84 1.02
CA LEU A 126 22.47 -2.70 1.85
C LEU A 126 23.64 -3.29 1.04
N ALA A 127 23.44 -3.54 -0.25
CA ALA A 127 24.44 -4.01 -1.21
C ALA A 127 25.31 -5.15 -0.64
N GLY A 128 26.64 -5.10 -0.77
CA GLY A 128 27.55 -6.21 -0.43
C GLY A 128 27.62 -6.63 1.04
N GLU A 129 27.18 -5.79 1.98
CA GLU A 129 27.32 -6.01 3.43
C GLU A 129 26.26 -6.95 4.02
N TRP A 130 25.28 -7.36 3.21
CA TRP A 130 24.14 -8.16 3.64
C TRP A 130 24.48 -9.52 4.25
N ARG A 131 25.62 -10.11 3.86
CA ARG A 131 26.12 -11.35 4.46
C ARG A 131 26.44 -11.17 5.94
N ARG A 132 27.07 -10.04 6.30
CA ARG A 132 27.35 -9.69 7.70
C ARG A 132 26.03 -9.45 8.44
N LEU A 133 25.09 -8.72 7.82
CA LEU A 133 23.76 -8.52 8.42
C LEU A 133 23.08 -9.87 8.71
N ALA A 134 23.07 -10.79 7.75
CA ALA A 134 22.48 -12.12 7.92
C ALA A 134 23.08 -12.89 9.11
N THR A 135 24.40 -12.81 9.31
CA THR A 135 25.07 -13.39 10.49
C THR A 135 24.64 -12.73 11.80
N HIS A 136 24.55 -11.40 11.86
CA HIS A 136 24.04 -10.67 13.05
C HIS A 136 22.55 -10.93 13.32
N LEU A 137 21.76 -11.22 12.27
CA LEU A 137 20.37 -11.66 12.35
C LEU A 137 20.21 -13.16 12.71
N GLY A 138 21.31 -13.89 12.91
CA GLY A 138 21.28 -15.30 13.33
C GLY A 138 20.98 -16.30 12.21
N LEU A 139 21.06 -15.91 10.94
CA LEU A 139 20.93 -16.83 9.81
C LEU A 139 22.20 -17.67 9.63
N SER A 140 22.04 -18.97 9.41
CA SER A 140 23.18 -19.87 9.17
C SER A 140 23.83 -19.66 7.81
N SER A 141 25.13 -19.91 7.73
CA SER A 141 25.92 -19.79 6.49
C SER A 141 25.34 -20.63 5.34
N ASP A 142 24.76 -21.79 5.62
CA ASP A 142 24.08 -22.64 4.64
C ASP A 142 22.84 -21.96 4.03
N ARG A 143 22.08 -21.20 4.84
CA ARG A 143 20.90 -20.46 4.37
C ARG A 143 21.31 -19.28 3.49
N VAL A 144 22.33 -18.51 3.92
CA VAL A 144 22.91 -17.43 3.12
C VAL A 144 23.44 -17.96 1.79
N SER A 145 24.14 -19.10 1.82
CA SER A 145 24.67 -19.78 0.63
C SER A 145 23.56 -20.34 -0.27
N LYS A 146 22.45 -20.81 0.30
CA LYS A 146 21.28 -21.25 -0.47
C LYS A 146 20.65 -20.06 -1.22
N ILE A 147 20.38 -18.95 -0.52
CA ILE A 147 19.80 -17.74 -1.12
C ILE A 147 20.67 -17.20 -2.26
N GLN A 148 22.00 -17.26 -2.12
CA GLN A 148 22.96 -16.90 -3.18
C GLN A 148 22.91 -17.80 -4.43
N ARG A 149 22.54 -19.08 -4.28
CA ARG A 149 22.37 -19.99 -5.42
C ARG A 149 21.01 -19.84 -6.07
N ASP A 150 19.98 -19.62 -5.26
CA ASP A 150 18.59 -19.57 -5.70
C ASP A 150 18.26 -18.25 -6.42
N HIS A 151 18.92 -17.13 -6.07
CA HIS A 151 18.71 -15.80 -6.67
C HIS A 151 20.01 -15.22 -7.26
N ARG A 152 19.94 -14.67 -8.49
CA ARG A 152 21.12 -14.09 -9.17
C ARG A 152 21.37 -12.62 -8.83
N GLN A 153 20.33 -11.86 -8.49
CA GLN A 153 20.46 -10.43 -8.20
C GLN A 153 20.76 -10.20 -6.72
N VAL A 154 21.74 -9.36 -6.40
CA VAL A 154 22.13 -9.07 -5.01
C VAL A 154 20.96 -8.44 -4.22
N GLN A 155 20.19 -7.53 -4.82
CA GLN A 155 18.98 -6.96 -4.22
C GLN A 155 17.95 -8.06 -3.86
N GLU A 156 17.71 -8.99 -4.77
CA GLU A 156 16.78 -10.10 -4.56
C GLU A 156 17.27 -11.06 -3.46
N GLN A 157 18.57 -11.37 -3.43
CA GLN A 157 19.19 -12.14 -2.34
C GLN A 157 18.99 -11.45 -0.98
N ILE A 158 19.19 -10.13 -0.92
CA ILE A 158 18.99 -9.36 0.32
C ILE A 158 17.52 -9.37 0.74
N PHE A 159 16.60 -9.14 -0.20
CA PHE A 159 15.17 -9.13 0.08
C PHE A 159 14.69 -10.50 0.57
N MET A 160 15.10 -11.58 -0.08
CA MET A 160 14.78 -12.95 0.36
C MET A 160 15.40 -13.30 1.71
N MET A 161 16.63 -12.84 1.99
CA MET A 161 17.27 -12.99 3.30
C MET A 161 16.49 -12.29 4.41
N LEU A 162 16.10 -11.03 4.18
CA LEU A 162 15.30 -10.25 5.13
C LEU A 162 13.90 -10.86 5.33
N MET A 163 13.29 -11.42 4.28
CA MET A 163 12.02 -12.13 4.38
C MET A 163 12.13 -13.48 5.12
N ASP A 164 13.17 -14.28 4.88
CA ASP A 164 13.39 -15.56 5.60
C ASP A 164 13.72 -15.31 7.09
N TRP A 165 14.45 -14.24 7.41
CA TRP A 165 14.62 -13.80 8.80
C TRP A 165 13.31 -13.28 9.41
N LYS A 166 12.57 -12.37 8.75
CA LYS A 166 11.29 -11.84 9.24
C LYS A 166 10.26 -12.94 9.55
N HIS A 167 10.21 -14.02 8.75
CA HIS A 167 9.32 -15.16 9.01
C HIS A 167 9.71 -16.00 10.24
N ARG A 168 10.96 -15.93 10.70
CA ARG A 168 11.48 -16.63 11.88
C ARG A 168 11.54 -15.76 13.12
N GLU A 169 11.56 -14.44 12.92
CA GLU A 169 11.63 -13.48 14.01
C GLU A 169 10.32 -13.53 14.82
N THR A 170 10.44 -13.98 16.06
CA THR A 170 9.32 -14.10 17.02
C THR A 170 9.32 -12.98 18.05
N THR A 171 10.30 -12.06 17.96
CA THR A 171 10.40 -10.89 18.82
C THR A 171 9.21 -9.94 18.59
N LYS A 172 8.70 -9.36 19.68
CA LYS A 172 7.56 -8.41 19.65
C LYS A 172 7.84 -7.13 18.86
N ASP A 173 9.12 -6.82 18.68
CA ASP A 173 9.64 -5.71 17.89
C ASP A 173 10.70 -6.24 16.90
N PRO A 174 10.30 -6.63 15.68
CA PRO A 174 11.26 -7.00 14.65
C PRO A 174 11.99 -5.77 14.08
N LEU A 175 11.41 -4.55 14.08
CA LEU A 175 12.09 -3.40 13.49
C LEU A 175 13.29 -2.98 14.35
N GLY A 176 13.13 -2.83 15.66
CA GLY A 176 14.23 -2.52 16.58
C GLY A 176 15.31 -3.61 16.58
N ARG A 177 14.95 -4.87 16.35
CA ARG A 177 15.91 -5.97 16.16
C ARG A 177 16.73 -5.81 14.88
N LEU A 178 16.07 -5.48 13.75
CA LEU A 178 16.75 -5.20 12.48
C LEU A 178 17.62 -3.95 12.54
N GLN A 179 17.12 -2.87 13.15
CA GLN A 179 17.86 -1.64 13.38
C GLN A 179 19.12 -1.93 14.20
N SER A 180 19.00 -2.68 15.30
CA SER A 180 20.15 -3.08 16.12
C SER A 180 21.20 -3.80 15.28
N ALA A 181 20.80 -4.81 14.50
CA ALA A 181 21.72 -5.53 13.62
C ALA A 181 22.36 -4.65 12.52
N LEU A 182 21.63 -3.64 12.00
CA LEU A 182 22.18 -2.64 11.07
C LEU A 182 23.20 -1.72 11.74
N ARG A 183 22.98 -1.33 13.00
CA ARG A 183 23.94 -0.55 13.79
C ARG A 183 25.22 -1.35 14.07
N GLU A 184 25.10 -2.63 14.43
CA GLU A 184 26.22 -3.54 14.67
C GLU A 184 27.14 -3.71 13.45
N ILE A 185 26.59 -3.78 12.23
CA ILE A 185 27.42 -3.84 11.01
C ILE A 185 28.00 -2.48 10.57
N GLY A 186 27.68 -1.40 11.27
CA GLY A 186 28.11 -0.03 10.97
C GLY A 186 27.22 0.73 9.97
N ARG A 187 26.06 0.20 9.57
CA ARG A 187 25.09 0.84 8.66
C ARG A 187 24.08 1.69 9.43
N LEU A 188 24.61 2.64 10.22
CA LEU A 188 23.83 3.66 10.94
C LEU A 188 22.92 4.45 9.98
N ASP A 189 23.41 4.71 8.76
CA ASP A 189 22.67 5.37 7.68
C ASP A 189 21.36 4.65 7.29
N LEU A 190 21.32 3.32 7.38
CA LEU A 190 20.12 2.53 7.11
C LEU A 190 19.25 2.34 8.35
N ALA A 191 19.87 2.17 9.52
CA ALA A 191 19.15 2.05 10.79
C ALA A 191 18.33 3.33 11.08
N ASP A 192 18.89 4.51 10.86
CA ASP A 192 18.20 5.78 11.09
C ASP A 192 17.15 6.05 10.01
N LYS A 193 17.44 5.80 8.72
CA LYS A 193 16.41 5.96 7.67
C LYS A 193 15.21 5.03 7.85
N LEU A 194 15.40 3.81 8.39
CA LEU A 194 14.29 2.92 8.78
C LEU A 194 13.38 3.54 9.83
N MET A 195 13.96 4.27 10.79
CA MET A 195 13.25 4.93 11.88
C MET A 195 12.42 6.13 11.40
N PHE A 196 12.86 6.81 10.34
CA PHE A 196 12.20 8.00 9.79
C PHE A 196 11.30 7.74 8.57
N ASP A 197 10.99 6.48 8.24
CA ASP A 197 10.26 6.08 7.01
C ASP A 197 10.89 6.67 5.72
N ALA A 198 12.21 6.88 5.75
CA ALA A 198 12.99 7.65 4.77
C ALA A 198 13.94 6.78 3.92
N ILE A 199 13.57 5.51 3.71
CA ILE A 199 14.08 4.63 2.63
C ILE A 199 12.90 4.32 1.72
#